data_AF-A0A6L3SRX3-F1
#
_entry.id   AF-A0A6L3SRX3-F1
#
_cell.length_a   1.000
_cell.length_b   1.000
_cell.length_c   1.000
_cell.angle_alpha   90.00
_cell.angle_beta   90.00
_cell.angle_gamma   90.00
#
_symmetry.space_group_name_H-M   'P 1'
#
loop_
_entity.id
_entity.type
_entity.pdbx_description
1 polymer ?
#
loop_
_entity_poly.entity_id
_entity_poly.type
_entity_poly.pdbx_seq_one_letter_code
_entity_poly.pdbx_strand_id
1 'polypeptide(L)'
;MPAVDAVITDSQQPGSDSLFGKKAAEVRAKATMEGPKGQSRVILAEMPLTQKEAELRTNMEVQAIQASLIRVGITYQGWLRPGVGGLWDLAVDYATIKSPMLFPTKEGQLRMKLWSYAYSQSEAGTTTTVEFVSEKAFAQKAADAKQNDGFLSNGATAAQAEAAT
;
A
#
# COMPACT_ATOMS: atom_id res chain seq x y z
N MET A 1 2.63 8.43 -9.51
CA MET A 1 1.27 8.87 -9.91
C MET A 1 0.92 10.13 -9.14
N PRO A 2 0.16 11.09 -9.69
CA PRO A 2 -0.21 12.31 -8.96
C PRO A 2 -1.14 11.98 -7.78
N ALA A 3 -0.99 12.70 -6.67
CA ALA A 3 -1.90 12.60 -5.53
C ALA A 3 -3.27 13.20 -5.87
N VAL A 4 -4.35 12.54 -5.47
CA VAL A 4 -5.75 12.98 -5.68
C VAL A 4 -6.51 12.94 -4.36
N ASP A 5 -7.61 13.66 -4.23
CA ASP A 5 -8.47 13.69 -3.03
C ASP A 5 -9.36 12.43 -2.95
N ALA A 6 -9.80 11.93 -4.11
CA ALA A 6 -10.61 10.72 -4.20
C ALA A 6 -10.21 9.82 -5.36
N VAL A 7 -10.24 8.52 -5.12
CA VAL A 7 -10.22 7.49 -6.16
C VAL A 7 -11.58 6.84 -6.21
N ILE A 8 -12.16 6.76 -7.39
CA ILE A 8 -13.48 6.18 -7.65
C ILE A 8 -13.29 5.04 -8.64
N THR A 9 -13.79 3.86 -8.32
CA THR A 9 -13.84 2.73 -9.25
C THR A 9 -15.28 2.44 -9.65
N ASP A 10 -15.54 2.45 -10.96
CA ASP A 10 -16.84 2.14 -11.56
C ASP A 10 -16.80 0.74 -12.19
N SER A 11 -17.78 -0.11 -11.85
CA SER A 11 -17.93 -1.46 -12.39
C SER A 11 -19.40 -1.81 -12.62
N GLN A 12 -19.63 -2.96 -13.26
CA GLN A 12 -20.94 -3.57 -13.41
C GLN A 12 -20.93 -4.92 -12.70
N GLN A 13 -22.04 -5.34 -12.11
CA GLN A 13 -22.17 -6.67 -11.51
C GLN A 13 -22.64 -7.66 -12.60
N PRO A 14 -22.22 -8.93 -12.57
CA PRO A 14 -22.83 -9.96 -13.41
C PRO A 14 -24.34 -9.99 -13.18
N GLY A 15 -25.11 -9.83 -14.26
CA GLY A 15 -26.57 -9.87 -14.19
C GLY A 15 -27.05 -11.28 -13.86
N SER A 16 -28.11 -11.38 -13.05
CA SER A 16 -28.87 -12.61 -12.84
C SER A 16 -30.36 -12.32 -12.94
N ASP A 17 -31.17 -13.37 -13.08
CA ASP A 17 -32.64 -13.25 -13.13
C ASP A 17 -33.22 -12.60 -11.84
N SER A 18 -32.45 -12.57 -10.75
CA SER A 18 -32.77 -11.89 -9.49
C SER A 18 -32.07 -10.53 -9.31
N LEU A 19 -31.03 -10.21 -10.09
CA LEU A 19 -30.26 -8.97 -10.04
C LEU A 19 -30.27 -8.29 -11.42
N PHE A 20 -31.24 -7.40 -11.61
CA PHE A 20 -31.42 -6.60 -12.81
C PHE A 20 -31.63 -5.11 -12.48
N GLY A 21 -31.47 -4.24 -13.48
CA GLY A 21 -31.64 -2.80 -13.36
C GLY A 21 -30.42 -2.05 -12.80
N LYS A 22 -30.62 -0.81 -12.37
CA LYS A 22 -29.54 0.12 -12.00
C LYS A 22 -28.59 -0.41 -10.93
N LYS A 23 -29.07 -1.26 -10.01
CA LYS A 23 -28.25 -1.85 -8.94
C LYS A 23 -27.18 -2.81 -9.46
N ALA A 24 -27.41 -3.48 -10.59
CA ALA A 24 -26.41 -4.31 -11.25
C ALA A 24 -25.56 -3.51 -12.24
N ALA A 25 -26.12 -2.44 -12.82
CA ALA A 25 -25.45 -1.62 -13.84
C ALA A 25 -24.49 -0.55 -13.26
N GLU A 26 -24.72 -0.08 -12.03
CA GLU A 26 -23.97 1.03 -11.41
C GLU A 26 -23.36 0.57 -10.08
N VAL A 27 -22.25 -0.16 -10.13
CA VAL A 27 -21.44 -0.47 -8.95
C VAL A 27 -20.31 0.57 -8.86
N ARG A 28 -20.24 1.29 -7.74
CA ARG A 28 -19.26 2.36 -7.53
C ARG A 28 -18.67 2.29 -6.14
N ALA A 29 -17.35 2.32 -6.06
CA ALA A 29 -16.61 2.43 -4.81
C ALA A 29 -15.76 3.71 -4.81
N LYS A 30 -15.67 4.38 -3.65
CA LYS A 30 -14.88 5.61 -3.47
C LYS A 30 -13.99 5.47 -2.24
N ALA A 31 -12.70 5.71 -2.41
CA ALA A 31 -11.76 5.91 -1.32
C ALA A 31 -11.24 7.34 -1.33
N THR A 32 -11.00 7.89 -0.14
CA THR A 32 -10.42 9.22 0.05
C THR A 32 -8.97 9.09 0.50
N MET A 33 -8.13 10.03 0.07
CA MET A 33 -6.74 10.10 0.50
C MET A 33 -6.33 11.56 0.67
N GLU A 34 -5.27 11.79 1.46
CA GLU A 34 -4.75 13.15 1.67
C GLU A 34 -4.07 13.66 0.39
N GLY A 35 -4.85 14.32 -0.46
CA GLY A 35 -4.41 14.94 -1.71
C GLY A 35 -4.97 16.35 -1.89
N PRO A 36 -4.68 17.00 -3.04
CA PRO A 36 -5.23 18.31 -3.37
C PRO A 36 -6.76 18.23 -3.45
N LYS A 37 -7.44 18.94 -2.54
CA LYS A 37 -8.90 18.90 -2.41
C LYS A 37 -9.61 19.14 -3.75
N GLY A 38 -10.62 18.32 -4.04
CA GLY A 38 -11.44 18.43 -5.25
C GLY A 38 -10.88 17.72 -6.48
N GLN A 39 -9.67 17.14 -6.44
CA GLN A 39 -9.19 16.27 -7.52
C GLN A 39 -9.67 14.84 -7.32
N SER A 40 -10.42 14.31 -8.28
CA SER A 40 -10.85 12.91 -8.28
C SER A 40 -10.31 12.16 -9.47
N ARG A 41 -9.86 10.91 -9.25
CA ARG A 41 -9.53 9.98 -10.32
C ARG A 41 -10.62 8.93 -10.42
N VAL A 42 -11.21 8.80 -11.60
CA VAL A 42 -12.19 7.75 -11.92
C VAL A 42 -11.48 6.67 -12.71
N ILE A 43 -11.68 5.42 -12.30
CA ILE A 43 -11.10 4.22 -12.91
C ILE A 43 -12.25 3.31 -13.27
N LEU A 44 -12.26 2.83 -14.52
CA LEU A 44 -13.21 1.80 -14.94
C LEU A 44 -12.62 0.43 -14.62
N ALA A 45 -13.43 -0.46 -14.06
CA ALA A 45 -13.04 -1.85 -13.85
C ALA A 45 -13.08 -2.63 -15.16
N GLU A 46 -12.04 -3.41 -15.43
CA GLU A 46 -11.90 -4.23 -16.64
C GLU A 46 -12.83 -5.46 -16.64
N MET A 47 -13.31 -5.87 -15.46
CA MET A 47 -14.17 -7.02 -15.27
C MET A 47 -15.42 -6.63 -14.47
N PRO A 48 -16.52 -7.40 -14.58
CA PRO A 48 -17.64 -7.22 -13.69
C PRO A 48 -17.21 -7.47 -12.24
N LEU A 49 -17.50 -6.54 -11.34
CA LEU A 49 -17.11 -6.62 -9.93
C LEU A 49 -18.33 -6.40 -9.03
N THR A 50 -18.35 -7.09 -7.90
CA THR A 50 -19.23 -6.80 -6.77
C THR A 50 -18.77 -5.54 -6.04
N GLN A 51 -19.65 -4.96 -5.21
CA GLN A 51 -19.34 -3.75 -4.42
C GLN A 51 -18.07 -3.92 -3.55
N LYS A 52 -17.91 -5.09 -2.92
CA LYS A 52 -16.75 -5.39 -2.07
C LYS A 52 -15.46 -5.46 -2.89
N GLU A 53 -15.49 -6.07 -4.06
CA GLU A 53 -14.32 -6.16 -4.94
C GLU A 53 -13.97 -4.79 -5.55
N ALA A 54 -14.97 -3.96 -5.86
CA ALA A 54 -14.75 -2.57 -6.30
C ALA A 54 -14.09 -1.73 -5.20
N GLU A 55 -14.47 -1.93 -3.93
CA GLU A 55 -13.81 -1.31 -2.77
C GLU A 55 -12.36 -1.76 -2.63
N LEU A 56 -12.09 -3.06 -2.77
CA LEU A 56 -10.73 -3.60 -2.73
C LEU A 56 -9.86 -3.04 -3.86
N ARG A 57 -10.42 -2.96 -5.08
CA ARG A 57 -9.72 -2.36 -6.21
C ARG A 57 -9.41 -0.88 -5.98
N THR A 58 -10.38 -0.14 -5.44
CA THR A 58 -10.19 1.28 -5.12
C THR A 58 -9.12 1.48 -4.06
N ASN A 59 -9.09 0.64 -3.03
CA ASN A 59 -8.06 0.66 -1.99
C ASN A 59 -6.68 0.30 -2.54
N MET A 60 -6.59 -0.73 -3.39
CA MET A 60 -5.33 -1.10 -4.06
C MET A 60 -4.75 0.08 -4.86
N GLU A 61 -5.60 0.83 -5.57
CA GLU A 61 -5.13 1.99 -6.33
C GLU A 61 -4.62 3.10 -5.39
N VAL A 62 -5.33 3.38 -4.29
CA VAL A 62 -4.87 4.35 -3.29
C VAL A 62 -3.50 3.96 -2.74
N GLN A 63 -3.28 2.68 -2.44
CA GLN A 63 -1.98 2.17 -2.00
C GLN A 63 -0.90 2.35 -3.07
N ALA A 64 -1.21 2.03 -4.32
CA ALA A 64 -0.27 2.19 -5.43
C ALA A 64 0.14 3.67 -5.61
N ILE A 65 -0.82 4.59 -5.50
CA ILE A 65 -0.55 6.03 -5.54
C ILE A 65 0.36 6.40 -4.35
N GLN A 66 0.00 6.02 -3.12
CA GLN A 66 0.79 6.33 -1.92
C GLN A 66 2.20 5.75 -1.96
N ALA A 67 2.37 4.53 -2.48
CA ALA A 67 3.68 3.90 -2.67
C ALA A 67 4.55 4.66 -3.67
N SER A 68 3.93 5.32 -4.65
CA SER A 68 4.61 6.09 -5.68
C SER A 68 4.97 7.52 -5.27
N LEU A 69 4.40 8.05 -4.17
CA LEU A 69 4.60 9.45 -3.78
C LEU A 69 5.98 9.71 -3.19
N ILE A 70 6.45 8.84 -2.29
CA ILE A 70 7.73 9.03 -1.59
C ILE A 70 8.49 7.70 -1.61
N ARG A 71 9.63 7.71 -2.31
CA ARG A 71 10.60 6.62 -2.33
C ARG A 71 12.00 7.19 -2.06
N VAL A 72 12.74 6.56 -1.15
CA VAL A 72 14.08 6.98 -0.77
C VAL A 72 15.04 5.81 -0.89
N GLY A 73 16.06 5.96 -1.71
CA GLY A 73 17.18 5.01 -1.81
C GLY A 73 18.33 5.44 -0.92
N ILE A 74 18.87 4.52 -0.12
CA ILE A 74 20.07 4.73 0.70
C ILE A 74 21.08 3.65 0.34
N THR A 75 22.31 4.05 0.05
CA THR A 75 23.43 3.13 -0.16
C THR A 75 24.46 3.33 0.94
N TYR A 76 24.90 2.25 1.57
CA TYR A 76 25.89 2.28 2.64
C TYR A 76 26.82 1.06 2.59
N GLN A 77 27.96 1.15 3.29
CA GLN A 77 28.98 0.09 3.34
C GLN A 77 28.62 -1.01 4.34
N GLY A 78 28.82 -2.27 3.95
CA GLY A 78 28.55 -3.47 4.75
C GLY A 78 27.14 -4.02 4.54
N TRP A 79 26.94 -5.27 4.93
CA TRP A 79 25.64 -5.97 4.81
C TRP A 79 24.74 -5.81 6.04
N LEU A 80 25.31 -5.44 7.18
CA LEU A 80 24.57 -5.36 8.43
C LEU A 80 23.78 -4.05 8.49
N ARG A 81 22.63 -4.11 9.15
CA ARG A 81 21.82 -2.94 9.44
C ARG A 81 22.57 -1.98 10.35
N PRO A 82 22.70 -0.69 9.98
CA PRO A 82 23.40 0.28 10.81
C PRO A 82 22.67 0.46 12.15
N GLY A 83 23.41 0.38 13.26
CA GLY A 83 22.91 0.64 14.62
C GLY A 83 22.18 -0.52 15.31
N VAL A 84 21.62 -1.49 14.56
CA VAL A 84 20.85 -2.62 15.11
C VAL A 84 21.57 -3.96 14.95
N GLY A 85 22.37 -4.12 13.89
CA GLY A 85 22.93 -5.41 13.51
C GLY A 85 21.90 -6.35 12.85
N GLY A 86 22.41 -7.48 12.34
CA GLY A 86 21.62 -8.41 11.51
C GLY A 86 21.41 -7.92 10.08
N LEU A 87 20.82 -8.78 9.25
CA LEU A 87 20.43 -8.47 7.87
C LEU A 87 19.05 -7.82 7.83
N TRP A 88 18.73 -7.17 6.71
CA TRP A 88 17.40 -6.62 6.46
C TRP A 88 16.35 -7.71 6.20
N ASP A 89 15.14 -7.46 6.69
CA ASP A 89 13.93 -8.26 6.47
C ASP A 89 12.78 -7.36 5.98
N LEU A 90 12.27 -7.63 4.77
CA LEU A 90 11.18 -6.88 4.13
C LEU A 90 9.86 -6.94 4.91
N ALA A 91 9.61 -8.01 5.67
CA ALA A 91 8.33 -8.22 6.32
C ALA A 91 8.12 -7.26 7.50
N VAL A 92 9.20 -7.01 8.26
CA VAL A 92 9.11 -6.38 9.58
C VAL A 92 9.82 -5.03 9.65
N ASP A 93 10.79 -4.77 8.78
CA ASP A 93 11.71 -3.66 9.01
C ASP A 93 11.16 -2.28 8.63
N TYR A 94 11.29 -1.37 9.59
CA TYR A 94 11.06 0.07 9.44
C TYR A 94 12.34 0.82 9.78
N ALA A 95 12.58 1.93 9.10
CA ALA A 95 13.68 2.83 9.43
C ALA A 95 13.16 4.27 9.55
N THR A 96 13.70 5.00 10.53
CA THR A 96 13.53 6.45 10.61
C THR A 96 14.66 7.11 9.84
N ILE A 97 14.33 7.69 8.69
CA ILE A 97 15.31 8.38 7.85
C ILE A 97 15.34 9.84 8.30
N LYS A 98 16.48 10.29 8.82
CA LYS A 98 16.73 11.68 9.16
C LYS A 98 17.46 12.37 8.02
N SER A 99 16.78 13.28 7.33
CA SER A 99 17.37 14.13 6.31
C SER A 99 16.66 15.48 6.31
N PRO A 100 17.24 16.51 6.98
CA PRO A 100 16.66 17.84 7.03
C PRO A 100 16.49 18.50 5.65
N MET A 101 17.20 18.03 4.62
CA MET A 101 17.06 18.53 3.25
C MET A 101 15.94 17.83 2.47
N LEU A 102 15.71 16.53 2.70
CA LEU A 102 14.71 15.76 1.95
C LEU A 102 13.31 15.83 2.59
N PHE A 103 13.23 15.99 3.91
CA PHE A 103 11.97 16.03 4.63
C PHE A 103 11.72 17.43 5.21
N PRO A 104 10.80 18.21 4.63
CA PRO A 104 10.41 19.52 5.17
C PRO A 104 9.47 19.38 6.38
N THR A 105 9.74 18.42 7.27
CA THR A 105 9.02 18.24 8.54
C THR A 105 9.74 19.01 9.65
N LYS A 106 9.03 19.40 10.72
CA LYS A 106 9.64 20.13 11.86
C LYS A 106 10.82 19.39 12.48
N GLU A 107 10.85 18.06 12.36
CA GLU A 107 11.90 17.20 12.92
C GLU A 107 12.92 16.73 11.86
N GLY A 108 12.71 17.04 10.57
CA GLY A 108 13.59 16.63 9.47
C GLY A 108 13.74 15.11 9.33
N GLN A 109 12.76 14.34 9.82
CA GLN A 109 12.77 12.88 9.82
C GLN A 109 11.42 12.32 9.38
N LEU A 110 11.46 11.14 8.78
CA LEU A 110 10.28 10.39 8.40
C LEU A 110 10.50 8.90 8.67
N ARG A 111 9.52 8.25 9.30
CA ARG A 111 9.48 6.80 9.44
C ARG A 111 8.99 6.18 8.14
N MET A 112 9.75 5.25 7.59
CA MET A 112 9.47 4.61 6.31
C MET A 112 9.64 3.10 6.41
N LYS A 113 8.92 2.37 5.58
CA LYS A 113 9.00 0.90 5.50
C LYS A 113 9.98 0.48 4.41
N LEU A 114 10.76 -0.57 4.68
CA LEU A 114 11.63 -1.15 3.68
C LEU A 114 10.82 -1.74 2.51
N TRP A 115 11.21 -1.41 1.29
CA TRP A 115 10.60 -1.85 0.05
C TRP A 115 11.47 -2.88 -0.67
N SER A 116 12.76 -2.60 -0.77
CA SER A 116 13.73 -3.48 -1.42
C SER A 116 15.10 -3.32 -0.76
N TYR A 117 15.93 -4.35 -0.88
CA TYR A 117 17.34 -4.26 -0.56
C TYR A 117 18.14 -5.06 -1.58
N ALA A 118 19.35 -4.60 -1.86
CA ALA A 118 20.31 -5.27 -2.74
C ALA A 118 21.68 -5.27 -2.05
N TYR A 119 22.23 -6.48 -1.86
CA TYR A 119 23.59 -6.66 -1.38
C TYR A 119 24.52 -6.77 -2.60
N SER A 120 25.57 -5.97 -2.58
CA SER A 120 26.58 -5.90 -3.62
C SER A 120 27.96 -6.15 -3.00
N GLN A 121 28.80 -6.88 -3.72
CA GLN A 121 30.21 -7.05 -3.38
C GLN A 121 31.03 -6.81 -4.65
N SER A 122 31.87 -5.78 -4.61
CA SER A 122 32.80 -5.46 -5.69
C SER A 122 34.22 -5.29 -5.12
N GLU A 123 35.19 -4.99 -5.98
CA GLU A 123 36.56 -4.67 -5.56
C GLU A 123 36.63 -3.47 -4.60
N ALA A 124 35.62 -2.60 -4.61
CA ALA A 124 35.48 -1.48 -3.68
C ALA A 124 34.89 -1.88 -2.31
N GLY A 125 34.58 -3.16 -2.11
CA GLY A 125 34.07 -3.73 -0.87
C GLY A 125 32.59 -4.13 -0.93
N THR A 126 32.01 -4.35 0.24
CA THR A 126 30.61 -4.76 0.40
C THR A 126 29.71 -3.55 0.59
N THR A 127 28.66 -3.45 -0.21
CA THR A 127 27.68 -2.35 -0.13
C THR A 127 26.27 -2.91 -0.07
N THR A 128 25.38 -2.18 0.59
CA THR A 128 23.95 -2.45 0.61
C THR A 128 23.21 -1.22 0.12
N THR A 129 22.34 -1.42 -0.87
CA THR A 129 21.37 -0.42 -1.30
C THR A 129 20.01 -0.83 -0.79
N VAL A 130 19.35 0.05 -0.06
CA VAL A 130 18.00 -0.15 0.47
C VAL A 130 17.07 0.92 -0.08
N GLU A 131 15.85 0.52 -0.43
CA GLU A 131 14.79 1.44 -0.81
C GLU A 131 13.70 1.43 0.26
N PHE A 132 13.25 2.63 0.63
CA PHE A 132 12.17 2.83 1.58
C PHE A 132 10.99 3.52 0.92
N VAL A 133 9.78 3.18 1.35
CA VAL A 133 8.51 3.76 0.92
C VAL A 133 7.72 4.24 2.13
N SER A 134 6.83 5.23 1.92
CA SER A 134 5.94 5.75 2.96
C SER A 134 5.17 4.63 3.67
N GLU A 135 5.09 4.70 5.00
CA GLU A 135 4.31 3.75 5.81
C GLU A 135 2.84 3.73 5.44
N LYS A 136 2.29 4.86 4.98
CA LYS A 136 0.87 4.98 4.57
C LYS A 136 0.51 3.98 3.47
N ALA A 137 1.44 3.72 2.55
CA ALA A 137 1.24 2.74 1.47
C ALA A 137 0.97 1.32 1.99
N PHE A 138 1.40 1.00 3.21
CA PHE A 138 1.23 -0.30 3.86
C PHE A 138 0.21 -0.29 5.00
N ALA A 139 -0.40 0.86 5.29
CA ALA A 139 -1.34 1.02 6.40
C ALA A 139 -2.71 0.38 6.11
N GLN A 140 -3.09 0.23 4.84
CA GLN A 140 -4.31 -0.46 4.45
C GLN A 140 -4.09 -1.99 4.42
N LYS A 141 -4.13 -2.61 5.61
CA LYS A 141 -3.95 -4.06 5.81
C LYS A 141 -5.21 -4.92 5.63
N ALA A 142 -6.38 -4.35 5.37
CA ALA A 142 -7.63 -5.12 5.33
C ALA A 142 -8.02 -5.47 3.89
N ALA A 143 -7.78 -6.73 3.49
CA ALA A 143 -8.38 -7.33 2.30
C ALA A 143 -9.91 -7.51 2.41
N ASP A 144 -10.50 -7.10 3.53
CA ASP A 144 -11.93 -7.25 3.81
C ASP A 144 -12.64 -5.95 4.19
N ALA A 145 -11.97 -4.79 4.06
CA ALA A 145 -12.42 -3.47 4.52
C ALA A 145 -12.79 -3.37 6.03
N LYS A 146 -12.81 -4.49 6.77
CA LYS A 146 -13.08 -4.57 8.22
C LYS A 146 -12.19 -5.56 8.99
N GLN A 147 -11.60 -6.57 8.36
CA GLN A 147 -10.67 -7.51 9.02
C GLN A 147 -9.43 -7.84 8.17
N ASN A 148 -8.37 -8.26 8.88
CA ASN A 148 -7.03 -8.56 8.39
C ASN A 148 -6.94 -10.04 8.00
N ASP A 149 -6.52 -10.35 6.77
CA ASP A 149 -6.49 -11.71 6.19
C ASP A 149 -5.33 -12.59 6.69
N GLY A 150 -4.78 -12.31 7.87
CA GLY A 150 -3.75 -13.15 8.52
C GLY A 150 -2.40 -13.26 7.81
N PHE A 151 -2.30 -12.95 6.52
CA PHE A 151 -1.12 -13.17 5.68
C PHE A 151 0.05 -12.24 6.05
N LEU A 152 -0.23 -11.10 6.70
CA LEU A 152 0.77 -10.10 7.11
C LEU A 152 0.77 -9.79 8.61
N SER A 153 0.19 -10.65 9.46
CA SER A 153 0.25 -10.47 10.91
C SER A 153 0.89 -11.64 11.62
N ASN A 154 2.06 -11.38 12.22
CA ASN A 154 2.65 -12.16 13.30
C ASN A 154 1.69 -12.22 14.50
N GLY A 155 0.66 -13.07 14.45
CA GLY A 155 -0.18 -13.42 15.60
C GLY A 155 -1.67 -13.10 15.53
N ALA A 156 -2.29 -12.94 14.34
CA ALA A 156 -3.76 -12.90 14.27
C ALA A 156 -4.36 -14.31 14.14
N THR A 157 -5.42 -14.57 14.91
CA THR A 157 -6.20 -15.81 14.85
C THR A 157 -6.86 -16.00 13.48
N ALA A 158 -6.83 -17.24 12.98
CA ALA A 158 -7.36 -17.63 11.68
C ALA A 158 -8.84 -17.25 11.50
N ALA A 159 -9.20 -16.82 10.29
CA ALA A 159 -10.55 -16.47 9.91
C ALA A 159 -11.51 -17.67 10.10
N GLN A 160 -12.61 -17.47 10.83
CA GLN A 160 -13.70 -18.44 10.92
C GLN A 160 -14.67 -18.22 9.77
N ALA A 161 -15.05 -19.31 9.09
CA ALA A 161 -16.05 -19.27 8.03
C ALA A 161 -17.41 -18.83 8.60
N GLU A 162 -18.09 -17.93 7.88
CA GLU A 162 -19.42 -17.46 8.22
C GLU A 162 -20.42 -18.61 8.16
N ALA A 163 -21.24 -18.77 9.20
CA ALA A 163 -22.20 -19.87 9.30
C ALA A 163 -23.29 -19.72 8.23
N ALA A 164 -23.42 -20.75 7.38
CA ALA A 164 -24.55 -20.86 6.47
C ALA A 164 -25.84 -21.09 7.28
N THR A 165 -26.87 -20.27 7.02
CA THR A 165 -28.26 -20.51 7.46
C THR A 165 -29.12 -20.76 6.23
#